data_AF-G0QXQ6-F1
#
_entry.id   AF-G0QXQ6-F1
#
_cell.length_a   1.000
_cell.length_b   1.000
_cell.length_c   1.000
_cell.angle_alpha   90.00
_cell.angle_beta   90.00
_cell.angle_gamma   90.00
#
_symmetry.space_group_name_H-M   'P 1'
#
loop_
_entity.id
_entity.type
_entity.pdbx_description
1 polymer ?
#
loop_
_entity_poly.entity_id
_entity_poly.type
_entity_poly.pdbx_seq_one_letter_code
_entity_poly.pdbx_strand_id
1 'polypeptide(L)'
;MEGKFLNSMTRLAAQSLKNTISRSLIDFNYQVPEIKIQPAANLENADYLSPSLLQIFNQNKDKKTKLAFGLSDVKDLCKKIIECHNKEEKENIIEQLGMTEQGFITLKLKDQTLQEEVNTIIRHGLQFPLLQKQKILVDFSSPNIAKEMHVGHLRSTIIGESLCRIFEFQGNEVFRINHVGDWGTQFGMLIHYMFENTQISQTNFLIFKTLLNSIKKLREDLMKILILRKNLNQKLQIYNEETKTAVKLGN
;
A
#
# COMPACT_ATOMS: atom_id res chain seq x y z
N MET A 1 -27.29 -15.92 3.47
CA MET A 1 -26.57 -16.38 2.26
C MET A 1 -25.12 -16.03 2.46
N GLU A 2 -24.25 -17.02 2.63
CA GLU A 2 -22.81 -16.79 2.66
C GLU A 2 -22.40 -16.26 1.28
N GLY A 3 -21.89 -15.03 1.21
CA GLY A 3 -21.46 -14.43 -0.04
C GLY A 3 -20.28 -15.21 -0.62
N LYS A 4 -20.36 -15.61 -1.90
CA LYS A 4 -19.20 -16.13 -2.61
C LYS A 4 -18.27 -14.97 -2.92
N PHE A 5 -17.18 -14.89 -2.16
CA PHE A 5 -16.15 -13.88 -2.34
C PHE A 5 -15.18 -14.28 -3.46
N LEU A 6 -14.66 -13.27 -4.15
CA LEU A 6 -13.65 -13.37 -5.18
C LEU A 6 -12.33 -13.84 -4.55
N ASN A 7 -11.89 -15.03 -4.94
CA ASN A 7 -10.64 -15.54 -4.42
C ASN A 7 -9.46 -14.93 -5.16
N SER A 8 -8.36 -14.68 -4.45
CA SER A 8 -7.11 -14.37 -5.13
C SER A 8 -6.62 -15.64 -5.82
N MET A 9 -6.74 -15.70 -7.15
CA MET A 9 -6.23 -16.80 -7.97
C MET A 9 -4.75 -17.07 -7.71
N THR A 10 -3.97 -16.00 -7.51
CA THR A 10 -2.57 -16.10 -7.12
C THR A 10 -2.40 -16.88 -5.80
N ARG A 11 -3.21 -16.56 -4.78
CA ARG A 11 -3.17 -17.24 -3.48
C ARG A 11 -3.63 -18.69 -3.58
N LEU A 12 -4.71 -18.95 -4.30
CA LEU A 12 -5.24 -20.30 -4.49
C LEU A 12 -4.23 -21.19 -5.24
N ALA A 13 -3.63 -20.67 -6.31
CA ALA A 13 -2.62 -21.40 -7.09
C ALA A 13 -1.35 -21.65 -6.28
N ALA A 14 -0.90 -20.67 -5.50
CA ALA A 14 0.24 -20.83 -4.59
C ALA A 14 -0.03 -21.88 -3.51
N GLN A 15 -1.23 -21.88 -2.93
CA GLN A 15 -1.63 -22.88 -1.93
C GLN A 15 -1.74 -24.27 -2.54
N SER A 16 -2.31 -24.39 -3.74
CA SER A 16 -2.41 -25.67 -4.44
C SER A 16 -1.03 -26.24 -4.75
N LEU A 17 -0.12 -25.41 -5.27
CA LEU A 17 1.27 -25.80 -5.51
C LEU A 17 1.98 -26.19 -4.21
N LYS A 18 1.78 -25.45 -3.12
CA LYS A 18 2.33 -25.80 -1.80
C LYS A 18 1.85 -27.18 -1.32
N ASN A 19 0.58 -27.51 -1.53
CA ASN A 19 0.01 -28.81 -1.16
C ASN A 19 0.65 -29.92 -2.01
N THR A 20 0.80 -29.72 -3.31
CA THR A 20 1.49 -30.67 -4.20
C THR A 20 2.95 -30.89 -3.80
N ILE A 21 3.71 -29.82 -3.51
CA ILE A 21 5.10 -29.92 -3.06
C ILE A 21 5.18 -30.68 -1.73
N SER A 22 4.31 -30.35 -0.77
CA SER A 22 4.29 -31.01 0.55
C SER A 22 4.08 -32.52 0.43
N ARG A 23 3.18 -32.94 -0.47
CA ARG A 23 2.93 -34.37 -0.73
C ARG A 23 4.13 -35.04 -1.40
N SER A 24 4.75 -34.38 -2.39
CA SER A 24 5.93 -34.93 -3.08
C SER A 24 7.15 -35.12 -2.16
N LEU A 25 7.18 -34.38 -1.04
CA LEU A 25 8.25 -34.39 -0.05
C LEU A 25 7.85 -35.05 1.28
N ILE A 26 6.74 -35.80 1.31
CA ILE A 26 6.24 -36.43 2.53
C ILE A 26 7.26 -37.38 3.16
N ASP A 27 8.02 -38.10 2.34
CA ASP A 27 9.08 -39.04 2.77
C ASP A 27 10.23 -38.35 3.52
N PHE A 28 10.39 -37.04 3.31
CA PHE A 28 11.46 -36.24 3.93
C PHE A 28 10.98 -35.49 5.18
N ASN A 29 9.70 -35.63 5.56
CA ASN A 29 9.08 -34.90 6.66
C ASN A 29 9.37 -33.37 6.62
N TYR A 30 9.42 -32.81 5.41
CA TYR A 30 9.81 -31.42 5.20
C TYR A 30 8.60 -30.48 5.27
N GLN A 31 8.68 -29.47 6.13
CA GLN A 31 7.65 -28.45 6.21
C GLN A 31 7.85 -27.40 5.12
N VAL A 32 7.01 -27.44 4.09
CA VAL A 32 7.10 -26.51 2.96
C VAL A 32 6.73 -25.09 3.41
N PRO A 33 7.59 -24.08 3.15
CA PRO A 33 7.28 -22.68 3.47
C PRO A 33 6.16 -22.13 2.57
N GLU A 34 5.83 -20.85 2.73
CA GLU A 34 4.92 -20.18 1.80
C GLU A 34 5.53 -20.13 0.39
N ILE A 35 4.72 -20.49 -0.61
CA ILE A 35 5.12 -20.50 -2.01
C ILE A 35 4.76 -19.16 -2.63
N LYS A 36 5.74 -18.53 -3.28
CA LYS A 36 5.53 -17.30 -4.04
C LYS A 36 5.37 -17.65 -5.50
N ILE A 37 4.36 -17.06 -6.14
CA ILE A 37 4.13 -17.18 -7.57
C ILE A 37 3.92 -15.79 -8.17
N GLN A 38 4.27 -15.64 -9.44
CA GLN A 38 4.10 -14.41 -10.21
C GLN A 38 3.46 -14.73 -11.56
N PRO A 39 2.73 -13.80 -12.19
CA PRO A 39 2.21 -13.99 -13.54
C PRO A 39 3.33 -14.33 -14.52
N ALA A 40 3.10 -15.29 -15.40
CA ALA A 40 4.05 -15.64 -16.46
C ALA A 40 3.95 -14.61 -17.60
N ALA A 41 5.05 -13.88 -17.86
CA ALA A 41 5.02 -12.79 -18.85
C ALA A 41 4.98 -13.28 -20.32
N ASN A 42 5.55 -14.45 -20.64
CA ASN A 42 5.81 -14.91 -22.02
C ASN A 42 5.79 -16.45 -22.16
N LEU A 43 4.86 -17.15 -21.49
CA LEU A 43 4.72 -18.60 -21.62
C LEU A 43 3.35 -18.91 -22.21
N GLU A 44 3.28 -19.29 -23.49
CA GLU A 44 2.02 -19.61 -24.17
C GLU A 44 1.17 -20.65 -23.43
N ASN A 45 1.82 -21.50 -22.61
CA ASN A 45 1.18 -22.58 -21.87
C ASN A 45 1.31 -22.45 -20.35
N ALA A 46 1.47 -21.24 -19.80
CA ALA A 46 1.45 -21.04 -18.35
C ALA A 46 0.89 -19.68 -17.94
N ASP A 47 0.08 -19.66 -16.88
CA ASP A 47 -0.47 -18.45 -16.27
C ASP A 47 0.46 -17.88 -15.18
N TYR A 48 1.14 -18.77 -14.45
CA TYR A 48 2.00 -18.41 -13.33
C TYR A 48 3.36 -19.10 -13.38
N LEU A 49 4.32 -18.51 -12.68
CA LEU A 49 5.67 -19.02 -12.47
C LEU A 49 6.05 -18.91 -10.99
N SER A 50 6.72 -19.94 -10.47
CA SER A 50 7.23 -19.97 -9.10
C SER A 50 8.73 -20.25 -9.05
N PRO A 51 9.54 -19.32 -8.53
CA PRO A 51 10.96 -19.56 -8.25
C PRO A 51 11.19 -20.25 -6.90
N SER A 52 10.15 -20.44 -6.08
CA SER A 52 10.27 -20.92 -4.70
C SER A 52 10.91 -22.30 -4.59
N LEU A 53 10.72 -23.17 -5.57
CA LEU A 53 11.32 -24.51 -5.53
C LEU A 53 12.85 -24.45 -5.60
N LEU A 54 13.42 -23.59 -6.45
CA LEU A 54 14.86 -23.42 -6.54
C LEU A 54 15.46 -22.96 -5.20
N GLN A 55 14.75 -22.05 -4.52
CA GLN A 55 15.13 -21.60 -3.19
C GLN A 55 15.09 -22.76 -2.18
N ILE A 56 14.00 -23.54 -2.15
CA ILE A 56 13.86 -24.71 -1.27
C ILE A 56 14.98 -25.72 -1.54
N PHE A 57 15.26 -26.03 -2.80
CA PHE A 57 16.32 -26.97 -3.18
C PHE A 57 17.69 -26.50 -2.67
N ASN A 58 18.06 -25.24 -2.94
CA ASN A 58 19.36 -24.70 -2.54
C ASN A 58 19.52 -24.60 -1.02
N GLN A 59 18.45 -24.29 -0.29
CA GLN A 59 18.48 -24.22 1.18
C GLN A 59 18.67 -25.59 1.84
N ASN A 60 18.20 -26.66 1.20
CA ASN A 60 18.29 -28.03 1.70
C ASN A 60 19.45 -28.83 1.08
N LYS A 61 20.35 -28.17 0.35
CA LYS A 61 21.49 -28.80 -0.29
C LYS A 61 22.60 -29.06 0.74
N ASP A 62 22.89 -30.33 0.99
CA ASP A 62 23.97 -30.72 1.89
C ASP A 62 25.33 -30.29 1.32
N LYS A 63 26.19 -29.71 2.19
CA LYS A 63 27.46 -29.11 1.77
C LYS A 63 28.49 -30.14 1.29
N LYS A 64 28.42 -31.39 1.78
CA LYS A 64 29.41 -32.44 1.47
C LYS A 64 29.00 -33.24 0.24
N THR A 65 27.77 -33.75 0.26
CA THR A 65 27.20 -34.60 -0.80
C THR A 65 26.69 -33.79 -1.98
N LYS A 66 26.42 -32.49 -1.79
CA LYS A 66 25.77 -31.60 -2.77
C LYS A 66 24.37 -32.08 -3.19
N LEU A 67 23.74 -32.94 -2.39
CA LEU A 67 22.37 -33.42 -2.64
C LEU A 67 21.36 -32.64 -1.80
N ALA A 68 20.17 -32.42 -2.34
CA ALA A 68 19.01 -31.95 -1.61
C ALA A 68 17.88 -32.96 -1.82
N PHE A 69 17.26 -33.45 -0.73
CA PHE A 69 16.23 -34.50 -0.80
C PHE A 69 16.68 -35.76 -1.58
N GLY A 70 17.97 -36.11 -1.50
CA GLY A 70 18.57 -37.21 -2.25
C GLY A 70 18.78 -36.96 -3.74
N LEU A 71 18.54 -35.73 -4.22
CA LEU A 71 18.64 -35.34 -5.63
C LEU A 71 19.80 -34.37 -5.86
N SER A 72 20.45 -34.47 -7.01
CA SER A 72 21.60 -33.64 -7.40
C SER A 72 21.20 -32.35 -8.11
N ASP A 73 20.07 -32.35 -8.81
CA ASP A 73 19.54 -31.23 -9.59
C ASP A 73 18.10 -30.89 -9.16
N VAL A 74 17.78 -29.59 -9.15
CA VAL A 74 16.43 -29.08 -8.94
C VAL A 74 15.46 -29.58 -10.02
N LYS A 75 15.96 -29.83 -11.24
CA LYS A 75 15.12 -30.34 -12.35
C LYS A 75 14.53 -31.70 -12.03
N ASP A 76 15.26 -32.56 -11.31
CA ASP A 76 14.73 -33.86 -10.92
C ASP A 76 13.68 -33.72 -9.80
N LEU A 77 13.84 -32.72 -8.93
CA LEU A 77 12.80 -32.37 -7.97
C LEU A 77 11.54 -31.82 -8.67
N CYS A 78 11.69 -30.97 -9.70
CA CYS A 78 10.57 -30.52 -10.54
C CYS A 78 9.83 -31.70 -11.15
N LYS A 79 10.54 -32.66 -11.77
CA LYS A 79 9.94 -33.86 -12.36
C LYS A 79 9.15 -34.66 -11.33
N LYS A 80 9.73 -34.91 -10.14
CA LYS A 80 9.04 -35.60 -9.04
C LYS A 80 7.73 -34.90 -8.65
N ILE A 81 7.73 -33.57 -8.58
CA ILE A 81 6.53 -32.77 -8.27
C ILE A 81 5.48 -32.86 -9.38
N ILE A 82 5.90 -32.77 -10.65
CA ILE A 82 5.01 -32.88 -11.81
C ILE A 82 4.36 -34.28 -11.88
N GLU A 83 5.14 -35.34 -11.66
CA GLU A 83 4.61 -36.71 -11.59
C GLU A 83 3.64 -36.92 -10.43
N CYS A 84 3.91 -36.30 -9.28
CA CYS A 84 3.00 -36.32 -8.14
C CYS A 84 1.68 -35.61 -8.45
N HIS A 85 1.73 -34.49 -9.17
CA HIS A 85 0.55 -33.75 -9.62
C HIS A 85 -0.29 -34.56 -10.63
N ASN A 86 0.35 -35.20 -11.62
CA ASN A 86 -0.38 -35.96 -12.65
C ASN A 86 -1.13 -37.19 -12.11
N LYS A 87 -0.76 -37.68 -10.92
CA LYS A 87 -1.48 -38.76 -10.22
C LYS A 87 -2.74 -38.27 -9.49
N GLU A 88 -3.00 -36.96 -9.48
CA GLU A 88 -4.09 -36.33 -8.75
C GLU A 88 -5.24 -35.94 -9.70
N GLU A 89 -6.42 -36.56 -9.55
CA GLU A 89 -7.50 -36.34 -10.52
C GLU A 89 -8.55 -35.28 -10.12
N LYS A 90 -8.76 -34.93 -8.84
CA LYS A 90 -10.06 -34.35 -8.43
C LYS A 90 -10.10 -33.00 -7.72
N GLU A 91 -9.07 -32.55 -7.01
CA GLU A 91 -9.16 -31.33 -6.17
C GLU A 91 -8.21 -30.20 -6.54
N ASN A 92 -7.41 -30.36 -7.60
CA ASN A 92 -6.42 -29.36 -7.97
C ASN A 92 -6.98 -28.34 -8.98
N ILE A 93 -6.78 -27.05 -8.72
CA ILE A 93 -7.14 -25.96 -9.66
C ILE A 93 -6.13 -25.82 -10.81
N ILE A 94 -4.96 -26.42 -10.67
CA ILE A 94 -3.88 -26.45 -11.65
C ILE A 94 -4.22 -27.54 -12.66
N GLU A 95 -4.22 -27.18 -13.95
CA GLU A 95 -4.39 -28.09 -15.09
C GLU A 95 -3.08 -28.80 -15.41
N GLN A 96 -1.99 -28.03 -15.44
CA GLN A 96 -0.69 -28.53 -15.83
C GLN A 96 0.42 -27.84 -15.04
N LEU A 97 1.38 -28.64 -14.59
CA LEU A 97 2.67 -28.16 -14.12
C LEU A 97 3.73 -28.37 -15.20
N GLY A 98 4.60 -27.38 -15.37
CA GLY A 98 5.78 -27.44 -16.22
C GLY A 98 7.02 -26.95 -15.48
N MET A 99 8.14 -26.88 -16.20
CA MET A 99 9.37 -26.31 -15.67
C MET A 99 10.09 -25.47 -16.72
N THR A 100 10.77 -24.41 -16.26
CA THR A 100 11.71 -23.66 -17.09
C THR A 100 13.09 -24.29 -17.08
N GLU A 101 13.96 -23.87 -18.01
CA GLU A 101 15.36 -24.33 -18.06
C GLU A 101 16.14 -24.02 -16.77
N GLN A 102 15.75 -22.95 -16.07
CA GLN A 102 16.35 -22.52 -14.80
C GLN A 102 15.82 -23.29 -13.58
N GLY A 103 14.85 -24.20 -13.76
CA GLY A 103 14.25 -24.98 -12.67
C GLY A 103 13.15 -24.25 -11.91
N PHE A 104 12.49 -23.26 -12.53
CA PHE A 104 11.26 -22.68 -11.97
C PHE A 104 10.06 -23.52 -12.38
N ILE A 105 9.10 -23.68 -11.47
CA ILE A 105 7.84 -24.36 -11.78
C ILE A 105 6.92 -23.38 -12.49
N THR A 106 6.33 -23.83 -13.59
CA THR A 106 5.27 -23.10 -14.31
C THR A 106 3.92 -23.75 -14.04
N LEU A 107 2.86 -22.96 -13.95
CA LEU A 107 1.52 -23.43 -13.65
C LEU A 107 0.54 -22.92 -14.71
N LYS A 108 -0.26 -23.83 -15.26
CA LYS A 108 -1.45 -23.53 -16.05
C LYS A 108 -2.68 -23.87 -15.22
N LEU A 109 -3.63 -22.94 -15.10
CA LEU A 109 -4.88 -23.13 -14.38
C LEU A 109 -5.91 -23.80 -15.26
N LYS A 110 -6.83 -24.56 -14.64
CA LYS A 110 -7.98 -25.13 -15.36
C LYS A 110 -8.91 -24.03 -15.83
N ASP A 111 -9.31 -24.08 -17.10
CA ASP A 111 -10.32 -23.19 -17.68
C ASP A 111 -11.62 -23.18 -16.87
N GLN A 112 -12.02 -24.34 -16.34
CA GLN A 112 -13.21 -24.46 -15.50
C GLN A 112 -13.12 -23.55 -14.25
N THR A 113 -11.96 -23.48 -13.59
CA THR A 113 -11.76 -22.61 -12.42
C THR A 113 -11.93 -21.14 -12.79
N LEU A 114 -11.37 -20.72 -13.94
CA LEU A 114 -11.51 -19.34 -14.43
C LEU A 114 -12.95 -19.02 -14.79
N GLN A 115 -13.66 -19.94 -15.44
CA GLN A 115 -15.08 -19.79 -15.77
C GLN A 115 -15.96 -19.67 -14.53
N GLU A 116 -15.69 -20.46 -13.49
CA GLU A 116 -16.43 -20.41 -12.22
C GLU A 116 -16.26 -19.06 -11.52
N GLU A 117 -15.04 -18.50 -11.49
CA GLU A 117 -14.77 -17.18 -10.91
C GLU A 117 -15.42 -16.06 -11.75
N VAL A 118 -15.31 -16.09 -13.08
CA VAL A 118 -15.97 -15.12 -13.97
C VAL A 118 -17.49 -15.16 -13.79
N ASN A 119 -18.09 -16.35 -13.75
CA ASN A 119 -19.52 -16.51 -13.50
C ASN A 119 -19.93 -15.98 -12.12
N THR A 120 -19.07 -16.13 -11.12
CA THR A 120 -19.31 -15.59 -9.78
C THR A 120 -19.34 -14.05 -9.80
N ILE A 121 -18.41 -13.42 -10.52
CA ILE A 121 -18.36 -11.96 -10.71
C ILE A 121 -19.61 -11.46 -11.44
N ILE A 122 -20.01 -12.14 -12.52
CA ILE A 122 -21.19 -11.73 -13.31
C ILE A 122 -22.46 -11.81 -12.47
N ARG A 123 -22.64 -12.86 -11.65
CA ARG A 123 -23.86 -13.09 -10.87
C ARG A 123 -23.95 -12.24 -9.61
N HIS A 124 -22.84 -12.03 -8.92
CA HIS A 124 -22.83 -11.41 -7.58
C HIS A 124 -22.13 -10.04 -7.54
N GLY A 125 -21.54 -9.62 -8.66
CA GLY A 125 -20.63 -8.47 -8.72
C GLY A 125 -19.26 -8.77 -8.13
N LEU A 126 -18.42 -7.74 -8.04
CA LEU A 126 -17.12 -7.82 -7.38
C LEU A 126 -17.31 -7.83 -5.85
N GLN A 127 -17.24 -9.00 -5.24
CA GLN A 127 -17.30 -9.16 -3.79
C GLN A 127 -15.95 -9.61 -3.25
N PHE A 128 -15.23 -8.73 -2.56
CA PHE A 128 -13.94 -9.10 -1.96
C PHE A 128 -14.14 -9.75 -0.60
N PRO A 129 -13.33 -10.77 -0.25
CA PRO A 129 -13.38 -11.34 1.08
C PRO A 129 -13.01 -10.24 2.07
N LEU A 130 -13.91 -9.98 3.03
CA LEU A 130 -13.63 -9.07 4.14
C LEU A 130 -12.56 -9.72 5.03
N LEU A 131 -11.30 -9.47 4.71
CA LEU A 131 -10.17 -9.78 5.59
C LEU A 131 -10.28 -8.83 6.78
N GLN A 132 -11.06 -9.22 7.79
CA GLN A 132 -11.26 -8.56 9.08
C GLN A 132 -11.21 -7.02 9.03
N LYS A 133 -12.37 -6.36 9.07
CA LYS A 133 -12.47 -4.89 9.03
C LYS A 133 -11.44 -4.22 9.95
N GLN A 134 -10.56 -3.41 9.36
CA GLN A 134 -9.58 -2.62 10.10
C GLN A 134 -9.99 -1.15 10.15
N LYS A 135 -9.49 -0.45 11.16
CA LYS A 135 -9.51 1.02 11.23
C LYS A 135 -8.22 1.53 10.62
N ILE A 136 -8.32 2.22 9.49
CA ILE A 136 -7.16 2.72 8.74
C ILE A 136 -7.17 4.23 8.77
N LEU A 137 -6.08 4.81 9.25
CA LEU A 137 -5.87 6.25 9.24
C LEU A 137 -4.91 6.59 8.09
N VAL A 138 -5.32 7.50 7.21
CA VAL A 138 -4.50 7.96 6.09
C VAL A 138 -4.30 9.47 6.26
N ASP A 139 -3.05 9.87 6.51
CA ASP A 139 -2.63 11.28 6.56
C ASP A 139 -2.08 11.68 5.19
N PHE A 140 -2.71 12.67 4.56
CA PHE A 140 -2.36 13.12 3.23
C PHE A 140 -2.80 14.56 2.97
N SER A 141 -2.37 15.12 1.83
CA SER A 141 -2.47 16.54 1.49
C SER A 141 -1.57 17.43 2.36
N SER A 142 -1.92 17.58 3.63
CA SER A 142 -1.17 18.25 4.71
C SER A 142 -0.46 19.54 4.28
N PRO A 143 -1.18 20.51 3.66
CA PRO A 143 -0.60 21.78 3.25
C PRO A 143 -0.31 22.65 4.47
N ASN A 144 0.62 23.58 4.33
CA ASN A 144 0.85 24.62 5.34
C ASN A 144 -0.02 25.84 5.00
N ILE A 145 -0.95 26.25 5.88
CA ILE A 145 -1.90 27.35 5.60
C ILE A 145 -1.17 28.66 5.31
N ALA A 146 -0.04 28.90 5.99
CA ALA A 146 0.77 30.10 5.81
C ALA A 146 1.67 30.05 4.55
N LYS A 147 1.46 29.08 3.66
CA LYS A 147 2.13 28.97 2.36
C LYS A 147 1.11 28.62 1.27
N GLU A 148 1.38 29.06 0.05
CA GLU A 148 0.56 28.64 -1.09
C GLU A 148 0.67 27.13 -1.30
N MET A 149 -0.45 26.49 -1.63
CA MET A 149 -0.43 25.11 -2.06
C MET A 149 0.37 24.98 -3.36
N HIS A 150 1.27 23.99 -3.43
CA HIS A 150 2.05 23.69 -4.62
C HIS A 150 1.88 22.23 -5.04
N VAL A 151 2.45 21.88 -6.20
CA VAL A 151 2.34 20.53 -6.81
C VAL A 151 2.76 19.38 -5.87
N GLY A 152 3.59 19.66 -4.87
CA GLY A 152 3.98 18.68 -3.84
C GLY A 152 2.79 18.21 -3.01
N HIS A 153 1.91 19.13 -2.58
CA HIS A 153 0.68 18.78 -1.86
C HIS A 153 -0.33 18.07 -2.76
N LEU A 154 -0.38 18.43 -4.06
CA LEU A 154 -1.28 17.78 -5.01
C LEU A 154 -0.97 16.29 -5.18
N ARG A 155 0.32 15.92 -5.30
CA ARG A 155 0.74 14.51 -5.36
C ARG A 155 0.28 13.73 -4.13
N SER A 156 0.51 14.25 -2.94
CA SER A 156 0.04 13.64 -1.69
C SER A 156 -1.48 13.53 -1.65
N THR A 157 -2.18 14.58 -2.08
CA THR A 157 -3.66 14.63 -2.14
C THR A 157 -4.23 13.50 -3.00
N ILE A 158 -3.73 13.35 -4.24
CA ILE A 158 -4.23 12.36 -5.19
C ILE A 158 -3.94 10.93 -4.72
N ILE A 159 -2.70 10.67 -4.26
CA ILE A 159 -2.30 9.34 -3.81
C ILE A 159 -3.08 8.94 -2.55
N GLY A 160 -3.15 9.83 -1.56
CA GLY A 160 -3.84 9.55 -0.31
C GLY A 160 -5.32 9.30 -0.49
N GLU A 161 -6.01 10.11 -1.31
CA GLU A 161 -7.43 9.90 -1.60
C GLU A 161 -7.68 8.61 -2.40
N SER A 162 -6.77 8.26 -3.33
CA SER A 162 -6.86 6.99 -4.06
C SER A 162 -6.73 5.79 -3.12
N LEU A 163 -5.79 5.84 -2.16
CA LEU A 163 -5.62 4.80 -1.15
C LEU A 163 -6.84 4.68 -0.24
N CYS A 164 -7.42 5.81 0.19
CA CYS A 164 -8.64 5.80 1.01
C CYS A 164 -9.77 5.06 0.30
N ARG A 165 -10.00 5.36 -0.99
CA ARG A 165 -11.03 4.70 -1.80
C ARG A 165 -10.78 3.20 -1.94
N ILE A 166 -9.54 2.78 -2.13
CA ILE A 166 -9.19 1.36 -2.21
C ILE A 166 -9.49 0.65 -0.88
N PHE A 167 -9.11 1.24 0.24
CA PHE A 167 -9.34 0.65 1.56
C PHE A 167 -10.83 0.60 1.93
N GLU A 168 -11.60 1.65 1.61
CA GLU A 168 -13.06 1.67 1.77
C GLU A 168 -13.75 0.64 0.89
N PHE A 169 -13.30 0.50 -0.36
CA PHE A 169 -13.81 -0.51 -1.28
C PHE A 169 -13.53 -1.94 -0.78
N GLN A 170 -12.43 -2.15 -0.07
CA GLN A 170 -12.14 -3.40 0.65
C GLN A 170 -12.97 -3.60 1.93
N GLY A 171 -13.81 -2.64 2.30
CA GLY A 171 -14.71 -2.70 3.45
C GLY A 171 -14.11 -2.25 4.80
N ASN A 172 -12.96 -1.57 4.77
CA ASN A 172 -12.33 -1.01 5.98
C ASN A 172 -13.00 0.30 6.42
N GLU A 173 -12.88 0.63 7.71
CA GLU A 173 -13.25 1.95 8.23
C GLU A 173 -12.06 2.89 8.06
N VAL A 174 -12.19 3.89 7.19
CA VAL A 174 -11.07 4.76 6.78
C VAL A 174 -11.26 6.17 7.33
N PHE A 175 -10.23 6.67 8.01
CA PHE A 175 -10.14 8.03 8.53
C PHE A 175 -9.18 8.84 7.68
N ARG A 176 -9.71 9.85 6.99
CA ARG A 176 -8.94 10.82 6.22
C ARG A 176 -8.45 11.91 7.16
N ILE A 177 -7.14 12.02 7.32
CA ILE A 177 -6.51 13.07 8.12
C ILE A 177 -5.82 14.03 7.17
N ASN A 178 -6.15 15.31 7.34
CA ASN A 178 -5.39 16.39 6.74
C ASN A 178 -4.60 17.05 7.86
N HIS A 179 -3.32 16.68 8.01
CA HIS A 179 -2.44 17.25 9.03
C HIS A 179 -1.93 18.61 8.57
N VAL A 180 -2.85 19.56 8.51
CA VAL A 180 -2.60 20.91 8.03
C VAL A 180 -1.55 21.58 8.93
N GLY A 181 -0.58 22.24 8.33
CA GLY A 181 0.38 23.08 9.04
C GLY A 181 -0.26 24.40 9.47
N ASP A 182 -1.09 24.34 10.50
CA ASP A 182 -1.85 25.45 11.08
C ASP A 182 -1.18 26.08 12.32
N TRP A 183 -0.01 25.55 12.71
CA TRP A 183 0.75 26.02 13.84
C TRP A 183 2.20 26.31 13.47
N GLY A 184 2.68 27.53 13.76
CA GLY A 184 4.09 27.89 13.54
C GLY A 184 4.35 29.40 13.55
N THR A 185 5.63 29.76 13.47
CA THR A 185 6.09 31.15 13.59
C THR A 185 5.52 32.11 12.54
N GLN A 186 5.05 31.58 11.41
CA GLN A 186 4.42 32.37 10.35
C GLN A 186 3.05 32.93 10.77
N PHE A 187 2.32 32.24 11.65
CA PHE A 187 1.05 32.73 12.19
C PHE A 187 1.24 33.93 13.10
N GLY A 188 2.30 33.95 13.92
CA GLY A 188 2.63 35.12 14.74
C GLY A 188 2.90 36.38 13.89
N MET A 189 3.50 36.22 12.72
CA MET A 189 3.71 37.34 11.78
C MET A 189 2.40 37.78 11.13
N LEU A 190 1.57 36.82 10.70
CA LEU A 190 0.28 37.09 10.09
C LEU A 190 -0.63 37.86 11.06
N ILE A 191 -0.73 37.39 12.30
CA ILE A 191 -1.54 38.00 13.35
C ILE A 191 -1.02 39.41 13.68
N HIS A 192 0.29 39.60 13.84
CA HIS A 192 0.86 40.92 14.09
C HIS A 192 0.55 41.91 12.96
N TYR A 193 0.69 41.49 11.71
CA TYR A 193 0.36 42.33 10.56
C TYR A 193 -1.13 42.70 10.54
N MET A 194 -2.03 41.75 10.87
CA MET A 194 -3.47 42.03 10.98
C MET A 194 -3.78 43.05 12.08
N PHE A 195 -3.09 42.99 13.23
CA PHE A 195 -3.24 43.97 14.30
C PHE A 195 -2.72 45.36 13.92
N GLU A 196 -1.61 45.45 13.19
CA GLU A 196 -1.10 46.75 12.71
C GLU A 196 -1.99 47.36 11.62
N ASN A 197 -2.73 46.54 10.87
CA ASN A 197 -3.57 46.96 9.75
C ASN A 197 -5.07 46.73 10.06
N THR A 198 -5.60 47.53 10.98
CA THR A 198 -6.97 47.45 11.55
C THR A 198 -8.12 47.62 10.56
N GLN A 199 -7.87 47.99 9.30
CA GLN A 199 -8.91 48.13 8.27
C GLN A 199 -9.32 46.82 7.59
N ILE A 200 -8.66 45.70 7.90
CA ILE A 200 -8.97 44.38 7.33
C ILE A 200 -10.11 43.75 8.14
N SER A 201 -11.31 44.34 8.07
CA SER A 201 -12.50 43.84 8.77
C SER A 201 -13.23 42.73 8.01
N GLN A 202 -12.87 42.50 6.73
CA GLN A 202 -13.37 41.40 5.91
C GLN A 202 -12.23 40.81 5.07
N THR A 203 -11.81 39.61 5.43
CA THR A 203 -10.70 38.89 4.79
C THR A 203 -11.13 38.35 3.42
N ASN A 204 -10.81 39.07 2.34
CA ASN A 204 -10.86 38.51 0.99
C ASN A 204 -9.63 37.63 0.72
N PHE A 205 -9.79 36.47 0.07
CA PHE A 205 -8.69 35.55 -0.30
C PHE A 205 -7.54 36.24 -1.06
N LEU A 206 -7.85 37.28 -1.84
CA LEU A 206 -6.87 38.10 -2.56
C LEU A 206 -5.95 38.91 -1.62
N ILE A 207 -6.46 39.31 -0.46
CA ILE A 207 -5.73 40.02 0.59
C ILE A 207 -4.74 39.06 1.26
N PHE A 208 -5.08 37.79 1.46
CA PHE A 208 -4.20 36.79 2.08
C PHE A 208 -2.91 36.55 1.28
N LYS A 209 -3.01 36.39 -0.05
CA LYS A 209 -1.84 36.26 -0.94
C LYS A 209 -0.95 37.51 -0.91
N THR A 210 -1.59 38.68 -0.87
CA THR A 210 -0.89 39.97 -0.76
C THR A 210 -0.19 40.11 0.59
N LEU A 211 -0.83 39.69 1.68
CA LEU A 211 -0.27 39.62 3.03
C LEU A 211 0.96 38.72 3.10
N LEU A 212 0.86 37.49 2.58
CA LEU A 212 1.97 36.54 2.62
C LEU A 212 3.20 37.08 1.86
N ASN A 213 2.98 37.77 0.75
CA ASN A 213 4.05 38.40 -0.02
C ASN A 213 4.64 39.64 0.70
N SER A 214 3.79 40.49 1.29
CA SER A 214 4.22 41.63 2.11
C SER A 214 5.02 41.20 3.35
N ILE A 215 4.62 40.09 3.99
CA ILE A 215 5.31 39.47 5.13
C ILE A 215 6.66 38.87 4.71
N LYS A 216 6.76 38.27 3.53
CA LYS A 216 8.05 37.82 2.96
C LYS A 216 8.98 38.99 2.70
N LYS A 217 8.46 40.12 2.22
CA LYS A 217 9.24 41.35 1.99
C LYS A 217 9.71 41.99 3.31
N LEU A 218 8.83 42.07 4.32
CA LEU A 218 9.21 42.49 5.68
C LEU A 218 10.26 41.59 6.33
N ARG A 219 10.32 40.30 5.94
CA ARG A 219 11.31 39.34 6.46
C ARG A 219 12.74 39.66 5.99
N GLU A 220 12.91 40.36 4.87
CA GLU A 220 14.22 40.83 4.40
C GLU A 220 14.71 42.04 5.22
N ASP A 221 13.79 42.81 5.81
CA ASP A 221 14.09 43.95 6.69
C ASP A 221 14.13 43.57 8.19
N LEU A 222 15.28 43.04 8.60
CA LEU A 222 15.97 43.12 9.92
C LEU A 222 15.25 42.86 11.27
N MET A 223 15.89 41.94 12.04
CA MET A 223 16.12 41.86 13.52
C MET A 223 15.03 42.26 14.54
N LYS A 224 14.32 43.39 14.41
CA LYS A 224 13.25 43.80 15.34
C LYS A 224 12.07 42.83 15.34
N ILE A 225 11.77 42.25 14.18
CA ILE A 225 10.71 41.25 14.00
C ILE A 225 11.05 39.94 14.75
N LEU A 226 12.34 39.60 14.94
CA LEU A 226 12.74 38.35 15.62
C LEU A 226 12.42 38.34 17.13
N ILE A 227 12.54 39.48 17.79
CA ILE A 227 12.23 39.62 19.22
C ILE A 227 10.71 39.59 19.44
N LEU A 228 9.95 40.31 18.61
CA LEU A 228 8.49 40.26 18.59
C LEU A 228 7.97 38.86 18.23
N ARG A 229 8.61 38.15 17.29
CA ARG A 229 8.31 36.76 16.91
C ARG A 229 8.38 35.81 18.12
N LYS A 230 9.43 35.91 18.96
CA LYS A 230 9.54 35.03 20.14
C LYS A 230 8.42 35.32 21.14
N ASN A 231 8.14 36.59 21.40
CA ASN A 231 7.15 37.00 22.38
C ASN A 231 5.71 36.67 21.95
N LEU A 232 5.36 36.87 20.66
CA LEU A 232 4.03 36.50 20.16
C LEU A 232 3.83 34.98 20.06
N ASN A 233 4.84 34.21 19.67
CA ASN A 233 4.71 32.75 19.66
C ASN A 233 4.60 32.19 21.08
N GLN A 234 5.30 32.76 22.06
CA GLN A 234 5.08 32.43 23.48
C GLN A 234 3.66 32.81 23.93
N LYS A 235 3.16 33.98 23.54
CA LYS A 235 1.76 34.39 23.82
C LYS A 235 0.71 33.56 23.08
N LEU A 236 1.04 32.93 21.95
CA LEU A 236 0.17 31.97 21.25
C LEU A 236 0.20 30.60 21.91
N GLN A 237 1.38 30.16 22.39
CA GLN A 237 1.51 28.96 23.22
C GLN A 237 0.77 29.08 24.55
N ILE A 238 0.68 30.30 25.11
CA ILE A 238 -0.15 30.63 26.26
C ILE A 238 -1.59 30.83 25.76
N TYR A 239 -2.47 29.91 26.13
CA TYR A 239 -3.83 29.73 25.59
C TYR A 239 -4.80 30.88 25.96
N ASN A 240 -4.66 32.08 25.37
CA ASN A 240 -5.53 33.25 25.64
C ASN A 240 -6.73 33.38 24.67
N GLU A 241 -7.89 33.84 25.16
CA GLU A 241 -9.14 33.98 24.38
C GLU A 241 -9.03 34.98 23.20
N GLU A 242 -8.27 36.06 23.34
CA GLU A 242 -8.12 37.08 22.28
C GLU A 242 -7.36 36.55 21.04
N THR A 243 -6.39 35.65 21.24
CA THR A 243 -5.64 35.04 20.14
C THR A 243 -6.45 33.97 19.41
N LYS A 244 -7.42 33.32 20.09
CA LYS A 244 -8.35 32.35 19.48
C LYS A 244 -9.27 33.00 18.44
N THR A 245 -9.76 34.21 18.71
CA THR A 245 -10.67 34.92 17.79
C THR A 245 -9.97 35.28 16.49
N ALA A 246 -8.70 35.71 16.55
CA ALA A 246 -7.90 36.03 15.36
C ALA A 246 -7.59 34.79 14.50
N VAL A 247 -7.34 33.63 15.12
CA VAL A 247 -7.10 32.36 14.39
C VAL A 247 -8.39 31.82 13.77
N LYS A 248 -9.54 31.94 14.45
CA LYS A 248 -10.86 31.52 13.91
C LYS A 248 -11.34 32.35 12.73
N LEU A 249 -10.97 33.64 12.65
CA LEU A 249 -11.34 34.53 11.53
C LEU A 249 -10.54 34.26 10.24
N GLY A 250 -9.50 33.43 10.32
CA GLY A 250 -8.66 33.02 9.18
C GLY A 250 -9.01 31.67 8.55
N ASN A 251 -10.00 30.94 9.10
CA ASN A 251 -10.48 29.65 8.60
C ASN A 251 -11.79 29.78 7.83
#